data_AF-A0A2T0QYZ0-F1
#
_entry.id   AF-A0A2T0QYZ0-F1
#
_cell.length_a   1.000
_cell.length_b   1.000
_cell.length_c   1.000
_cell.angle_alpha   90.00
_cell.angle_beta   90.00
_cell.angle_gamma   90.00
#
_symmetry.space_group_name_H-M   'P 1'
#
loop_
_entity.id
_entity.type
_entity.pdbx_description
1 polymer ?
#
loop_
_entity_poly.entity_id
_entity_poly.type
_entity_poly.pdbx_seq_one_letter_code
_entity_poly.pdbx_strand_id
1 'polypeptide(L)'
;MGRRERQWWGYSHPHSRSAVHLLFWLLVGGVLGAAYWWFRGRHAPLRSGPVRVAQGVVAGLAVGLILVGTTWRSVTDLGDAPICAAPPGEEWGSTAEVGPLTVSVAAQKVATWPETGLAMLYADARGLTVCRYAAADYYVGVVSKAVAGKRTTNFGDMVVSPRFPTVPSEAAALAEHESHHRPQWAVATVLAGPAAFPVAYGVDDFFFPGARNHFERLAGLAAGGYEWEGAGPVLGVRQVLALVLVLAAGTAGVVRRRRRARAG
;
A
#
# COMPACT_ATOMS: atom_id res chain seq x y z
N MET A 1 15.57 -3.10 40.19
CA MET A 1 14.80 -3.83 39.16
C MET A 1 13.32 -3.64 39.44
N GLY A 2 12.73 -2.56 38.93
CA GLY A 2 11.29 -2.29 39.07
C GLY A 2 10.55 -2.78 37.83
N ARG A 3 9.61 -3.72 38.01
CA ARG A 3 8.63 -4.09 36.99
C ARG A 3 7.81 -2.85 36.64
N ARG A 4 7.99 -2.30 35.43
CA ARG A 4 7.00 -1.38 34.86
C ARG A 4 5.74 -2.18 34.57
N GLU A 5 4.71 -1.95 35.37
CA GLU A 5 3.36 -2.37 35.05
C GLU A 5 2.96 -1.71 33.73
N ARG A 6 2.79 -2.54 32.69
CA ARG A 6 2.20 -2.08 31.44
C ARG A 6 0.70 -2.01 31.65
N GLN A 7 0.20 -0.83 32.03
CA GLN A 7 -1.22 -0.51 31.97
C GLN A 7 -1.66 -0.51 30.50
N TRP A 8 -2.13 -1.66 30.02
CA TRP A 8 -2.69 -1.87 28.70
C TRP A 8 -4.22 -1.68 28.70
N TRP A 9 -4.75 -0.58 29.24
CA TRP A 9 -6.19 -0.29 29.08
C TRP A 9 -6.48 1.20 29.07
N GLY A 10 -6.96 1.69 27.92
CA GLY A 10 -8.09 2.62 27.90
C GLY A 10 -7.91 3.98 27.23
N TYR A 11 -7.96 4.03 25.89
CA TYR A 11 -8.51 5.21 25.19
C TYR A 11 -9.35 4.78 23.98
N SER A 12 -10.67 4.68 24.17
CA SER A 12 -11.61 4.70 23.05
C SER A 12 -11.89 6.17 22.70
N HIS A 13 -10.98 6.79 21.94
CA HIS A 13 -11.20 8.12 21.39
C HIS A 13 -12.50 8.12 20.55
N PRO A 14 -13.35 9.16 20.59
CA PRO A 14 -14.59 9.21 19.78
C PRO A 14 -14.39 8.98 18.28
N HIS A 15 -13.19 9.28 17.74
CA HIS A 15 -12.81 8.95 16.37
C HIS A 15 -12.68 7.44 16.10
N SER A 16 -12.35 6.61 17.10
CA SER A 16 -12.27 5.16 16.92
C SER A 16 -13.65 4.53 16.68
N ARG A 17 -14.74 5.10 17.22
CA ARG A 17 -16.11 4.63 16.97
C ARG A 17 -16.58 4.94 15.55
N SER A 18 -16.35 6.16 15.07
CA SER A 18 -16.68 6.53 13.68
C SER A 18 -15.86 5.73 12.68
N ALA A 19 -14.60 5.46 13.00
CA ALA A 19 -13.71 4.72 12.13
C ALA A 19 -13.99 3.21 12.15
N VAL A 20 -14.45 2.64 13.27
CA VAL A 20 -15.04 1.28 13.34
C VAL A 20 -16.33 1.18 12.53
N HIS A 21 -17.18 2.22 12.52
CA HIS A 21 -18.38 2.24 11.68
C HIS A 21 -18.06 2.34 10.19
N LEU A 22 -17.08 3.15 9.79
CA LEU A 22 -16.58 3.20 8.41
C LEU A 22 -15.90 1.89 7.99
N LEU A 23 -15.14 1.26 8.90
CA LEU A 23 -14.58 -0.09 8.77
C LEU A 23 -15.66 -1.09 8.40
N PHE A 24 -16.75 -1.04 9.15
CA PHE A 24 -17.88 -1.94 9.00
C PHE A 24 -18.50 -1.75 7.61
N TRP A 25 -18.70 -0.51 7.16
CA TRP A 25 -19.26 -0.25 5.83
C TRP A 25 -18.33 -0.58 4.67
N LEU A 26 -17.01 -0.38 4.81
CA LEU A 26 -16.02 -0.78 3.80
C LEU A 26 -15.88 -2.31 3.72
N LEU A 27 -15.91 -2.99 4.87
CA LEU A 27 -15.94 -4.46 4.94
C LEU A 27 -17.22 -5.02 4.35
N VAL A 28 -18.37 -4.43 4.68
CA VAL A 28 -19.66 -4.79 4.10
C VAL A 28 -19.63 -4.55 2.60
N GLY A 29 -19.15 -3.40 2.12
CA GLY A 29 -19.02 -3.10 0.69
C GLY A 29 -18.09 -4.09 -0.05
N GLY A 30 -16.93 -4.40 0.51
CA GLY A 30 -15.96 -5.34 -0.06
C GLY A 30 -16.49 -6.78 -0.07
N VAL A 31 -17.12 -7.22 1.02
CA VAL A 31 -17.77 -8.54 1.12
C VAL A 31 -18.96 -8.64 0.17
N LEU A 32 -19.79 -7.59 0.08
CA LEU A 32 -20.91 -7.53 -0.87
C LEU A 32 -20.42 -7.51 -2.31
N GLY A 33 -19.32 -6.80 -2.62
CA GLY A 33 -18.69 -6.79 -3.93
C GLY A 33 -18.13 -8.17 -4.31
N ALA A 34 -17.43 -8.83 -3.39
CA ALA A 34 -16.94 -10.20 -3.57
C ALA A 34 -18.09 -11.20 -3.71
N ALA A 35 -19.15 -11.06 -2.92
CA ALA A 35 -20.35 -11.89 -2.99
C ALA A 35 -21.11 -11.67 -4.29
N TYR A 36 -21.24 -10.42 -4.74
CA TYR A 36 -21.86 -10.06 -6.03
C TYR A 36 -21.05 -10.61 -7.20
N TRP A 37 -19.73 -10.46 -7.16
CA TRP A 37 -18.82 -11.00 -8.18
C TRP A 37 -18.88 -12.53 -8.22
N TRP A 38 -18.87 -13.18 -7.05
CA TRP A 38 -19.06 -14.62 -6.93
C TRP A 38 -20.41 -15.07 -7.48
N PHE A 39 -21.49 -14.36 -7.13
CA PHE A 39 -22.85 -14.63 -7.60
C PHE A 39 -22.96 -14.49 -9.12
N ARG A 40 -22.47 -13.39 -9.70
CA ARG A 40 -22.36 -13.19 -11.16
C ARG A 40 -21.50 -14.26 -11.83
N GLY A 41 -20.41 -14.67 -11.19
CA GLY A 41 -19.48 -15.69 -11.69
C GLY A 41 -20.08 -17.10 -11.74
N ARG A 42 -21.04 -17.44 -10.88
CA ARG A 42 -21.76 -18.73 -10.90
C ARG A 42 -22.59 -18.91 -12.17
N HIS A 43 -23.08 -17.82 -12.74
CA HIS A 43 -23.91 -17.84 -13.95
C HIS A 43 -23.10 -17.70 -15.25
N ALA A 44 -21.77 -17.54 -15.17
CA ALA A 44 -20.92 -17.48 -16.37
C ALA A 44 -20.78 -18.89 -16.97
N PRO A 45 -21.34 -19.17 -18.16
CA PRO A 45 -21.53 -20.54 -18.66
C PRO A 45 -20.25 -21.25 -19.14
N LEU A 46 -19.05 -20.71 -18.88
CA LEU A 46 -17.80 -21.15 -19.53
C LEU A 46 -16.59 -21.38 -18.61
N ARG A 47 -16.74 -21.36 -17.27
CA ARG A 47 -15.60 -21.60 -16.35
C ARG A 47 -15.60 -23.04 -15.82
N SER A 48 -14.51 -23.76 -16.08
CA SER A 48 -14.23 -25.09 -15.51
C SER A 48 -14.19 -25.02 -13.97
N GLY A 49 -14.61 -26.09 -13.28
CA GLY A 49 -14.61 -26.19 -11.81
C GLY A 49 -13.32 -25.68 -11.13
N PRO A 50 -12.12 -26.08 -11.57
CA PRO A 50 -10.86 -25.61 -10.98
C PRO A 50 -10.67 -24.09 -11.01
N VAL A 51 -11.12 -23.42 -12.06
CA VAL A 51 -11.01 -21.96 -12.19
C VAL A 51 -11.89 -21.28 -11.16
N ARG A 52 -13.09 -21.82 -10.89
CA ARG A 52 -14.00 -21.27 -9.87
C ARG A 52 -13.41 -21.43 -8.47
N VAL A 53 -12.80 -22.59 -8.19
CA VAL A 53 -12.12 -22.85 -6.91
C VAL A 53 -10.97 -21.87 -6.71
N ALA A 54 -10.07 -21.74 -7.71
CA ALA A 54 -8.94 -20.80 -7.64
C ALA A 54 -9.43 -19.36 -7.41
N GLN A 55 -10.49 -18.95 -8.11
CA GLN A 55 -11.11 -17.65 -7.93
C GLN A 55 -11.68 -17.42 -6.53
N GLY A 56 -12.36 -18.44 -5.97
CA GLY A 56 -12.86 -18.39 -4.60
C GLY A 56 -11.73 -18.29 -3.58
N VAL A 57 -10.64 -19.05 -3.76
CA VAL A 57 -9.45 -18.99 -2.90
C VAL A 57 -8.81 -17.61 -2.96
N VAL A 58 -8.58 -17.05 -4.15
CA VAL A 58 -7.98 -15.71 -4.31
C VAL A 58 -8.87 -14.63 -3.68
N ALA A 59 -10.18 -14.68 -3.91
CA ALA A 59 -11.12 -13.74 -3.29
C ALA A 59 -11.14 -13.87 -1.77
N GLY A 60 -11.14 -15.10 -1.24
CA GLY A 60 -11.10 -15.36 0.20
C GLY A 60 -9.81 -14.85 0.84
N LEU A 61 -8.65 -15.06 0.21
CA LEU A 61 -7.37 -14.52 0.66
C LEU A 61 -7.37 -12.99 0.64
N ALA A 62 -7.91 -12.37 -0.40
CA ALA A 62 -8.02 -10.90 -0.49
C ALA A 62 -8.88 -10.34 0.65
N VAL A 63 -10.06 -10.92 0.90
CA VAL A 63 -10.92 -10.51 2.03
C VAL A 63 -10.22 -10.74 3.37
N GLY A 64 -9.52 -11.87 3.53
CA GLY A 64 -8.74 -12.16 4.73
C GLY A 64 -7.66 -11.12 5.00
N LEU A 65 -6.87 -10.75 3.99
CA LEU A 65 -5.85 -9.72 4.10
C LEU A 65 -6.44 -8.34 4.43
N ILE A 66 -7.58 -7.99 3.82
CA ILE A 66 -8.32 -6.77 4.14
C ILE A 66 -8.71 -6.76 5.61
N LEU A 67 -9.36 -7.84 6.08
CA LEU A 67 -9.78 -7.97 7.48
C LEU A 67 -8.60 -7.86 8.44
N VAL A 68 -7.51 -8.59 8.17
CA VAL A 68 -6.31 -8.61 9.02
C VAL A 68 -5.69 -7.22 9.10
N GLY A 69 -5.41 -6.59 7.96
CA GLY A 69 -4.82 -5.25 7.91
C GLY A 69 -5.69 -4.22 8.61
N THR A 70 -6.96 -4.22 8.27
CA THR A 70 -7.94 -3.28 8.81
C THR A 70 -8.11 -3.44 10.34
N THR A 71 -8.17 -4.69 10.82
CA THR A 71 -8.24 -4.99 12.26
C THR A 71 -6.96 -4.55 12.96
N TRP A 72 -5.79 -4.91 12.40
CA TRP A 72 -4.50 -4.53 12.96
C TRP A 72 -4.36 -3.01 13.07
N ARG A 73 -4.76 -2.28 12.02
CA ARG A 73 -4.78 -0.82 12.03
C ARG A 73 -5.72 -0.23 13.08
N SER A 74 -6.84 -0.90 13.37
CA SER A 74 -7.83 -0.45 14.35
C SER A 74 -7.40 -0.68 15.79
N VAL A 75 -6.63 -1.74 16.06
CA VAL A 75 -6.16 -2.09 17.42
C VAL A 75 -4.79 -1.50 17.75
N THR A 76 -4.02 -1.10 16.73
CA THR A 76 -2.75 -0.40 16.94
C THR A 76 -3.04 1.06 17.23
N ASP A 77 -2.85 1.47 18.49
CA ASP A 77 -2.88 2.88 18.85
C ASP A 77 -1.62 3.56 18.34
N LEU A 78 -1.81 4.41 17.33
CA LEU A 78 -0.75 5.14 16.69
C LEU A 78 -0.69 6.60 17.14
N GLY A 79 -1.65 7.06 17.95
CA GLY A 79 -1.53 8.32 18.66
C GLY A 79 -0.30 8.33 19.56
N ASP A 80 0.06 7.15 20.07
CA ASP A 80 1.20 6.91 20.95
C ASP A 80 2.51 6.58 20.21
N ALA A 81 2.48 6.43 18.87
CA ALA A 81 3.70 6.21 18.12
C ALA A 81 4.63 7.43 18.33
N PRO A 82 5.90 7.21 18.74
CA PRO A 82 6.80 8.31 18.99
C PRO A 82 6.96 9.14 17.71
N ILE A 83 7.05 10.46 17.85
CA ILE A 83 7.43 11.31 16.71
C ILE A 83 8.81 10.84 16.24
N CYS A 84 8.99 10.73 14.93
CA CYS A 84 10.29 10.39 14.36
C CYS A 84 11.30 11.43 14.86
N ALA A 85 12.20 10.98 15.73
CA ALA A 85 13.19 11.81 16.39
C ALA A 85 14.56 11.54 15.80
N ALA A 86 15.40 12.58 15.84
CA ALA A 86 16.78 12.52 15.44
C ALA A 86 17.65 11.61 16.34
N PRO A 87 18.87 11.11 15.98
CA PRO A 87 19.74 10.68 17.06
C PRO A 87 20.14 11.94 17.86
N PRO A 88 20.67 11.75 19.07
CA PRO A 88 21.17 12.86 19.87
C PRO A 88 22.19 13.71 19.09
N GLY A 89 21.95 15.02 18.97
CA GLY A 89 22.85 15.98 18.31
C GLY A 89 22.46 16.41 16.90
N GLU A 90 21.35 15.92 16.35
CA GLU A 90 20.82 16.33 15.05
C GLU A 90 19.37 16.84 15.18
N GLU A 91 18.90 17.73 14.29
CA GLU A 91 17.55 18.34 14.32
C GLU A 91 16.65 17.89 13.14
N TRP A 92 16.41 16.60 12.95
CA TRP A 92 15.56 16.07 11.83
C TRP A 92 14.18 15.59 12.27
N GLY A 93 13.80 15.85 13.53
CA GLY A 93 12.43 15.67 13.95
C GLY A 93 11.55 16.73 13.31
N SER A 94 10.37 16.33 12.83
CA SER A 94 9.27 17.27 12.61
C SER A 94 8.93 17.94 13.94
N THR A 95 9.60 19.04 14.26
CA THR A 95 9.19 19.99 15.31
C THR A 95 7.97 20.79 14.88
N ALA A 96 7.59 20.70 13.60
CA ALA A 96 6.35 21.24 13.08
C ALA A 96 5.17 20.66 13.88
N GLU A 97 4.36 21.56 14.44
CA GLU A 97 3.07 21.20 15.01
C GLU A 97 2.26 20.47 13.94
N VAL A 98 1.64 19.36 14.35
CA VAL A 98 0.70 18.65 13.49
C VAL A 98 -0.48 19.59 13.28
N GLY A 99 -0.60 20.16 12.07
CA GLY A 99 -1.79 20.90 11.68
C GLY A 99 -3.05 20.02 11.88
N PRO A 100 -4.23 20.62 12.10
CA PRO A 100 -5.45 19.84 12.30
C PRO A 100 -5.68 18.87 11.14
N LEU A 101 -6.00 17.62 11.47
CA LEU A 101 -6.37 16.59 10.50
C LEU A 101 -7.53 17.08 9.63
N THR A 102 -7.24 17.35 8.35
CA THR A 102 -8.30 17.72 7.41
C THR A 102 -9.18 16.51 7.12
N VAL A 103 -10.45 16.76 6.80
CA VAL A 103 -11.41 15.69 6.44
C VAL A 103 -10.89 14.87 5.24
N SER A 104 -10.22 15.52 4.28
CA SER A 104 -9.61 14.85 3.12
C SER A 104 -8.50 13.88 3.55
N VAL A 105 -7.57 14.31 4.39
CA VAL A 105 -6.50 13.44 4.90
C VAL A 105 -7.06 12.30 5.73
N ALA A 106 -8.06 12.56 6.58
CA ALA A 106 -8.74 11.53 7.35
C ALA A 106 -9.41 10.47 6.44
N ALA A 107 -10.10 10.91 5.38
CA ALA A 107 -10.73 10.01 4.42
C ALA A 107 -9.70 9.17 3.66
N GLN A 108 -8.58 9.77 3.24
CA GLN A 108 -7.49 9.05 2.58
C GLN A 108 -6.89 7.98 3.50
N LYS A 109 -6.60 8.33 4.77
CA LYS A 109 -6.09 7.37 5.75
C LYS A 109 -7.05 6.20 5.94
N VAL A 110 -8.34 6.46 6.10
CA VAL A 110 -9.35 5.40 6.25
C VAL A 110 -9.41 4.51 5.01
N ALA A 111 -9.34 5.09 3.82
CA ALA A 111 -9.32 4.34 2.58
C ALA A 111 -8.12 3.38 2.48
N THR A 112 -6.98 3.76 3.07
CA THR A 112 -5.73 2.97 3.03
C THR A 112 -5.46 2.16 4.30
N TRP A 113 -6.45 2.00 5.18
CA TRP A 113 -6.31 1.26 6.43
C TRP A 113 -5.91 -0.21 6.27
N PRO A 114 -6.47 -0.98 5.32
CA PRO A 114 -6.04 -2.36 5.09
C PRO A 114 -4.52 -2.47 4.85
N GLU A 115 -3.99 -1.64 3.97
CA GLU A 115 -2.59 -1.66 3.53
C GLU A 115 -1.67 -1.17 4.63
N THR A 116 -2.05 -0.04 5.25
CA THR A 116 -1.32 0.55 6.37
C THR A 116 -1.21 -0.45 7.53
N GLY A 117 -2.30 -1.15 7.86
CA GLY A 117 -2.30 -2.13 8.93
C GLY A 117 -1.50 -3.40 8.62
N LEU A 118 -1.50 -3.88 7.36
CA LEU A 118 -0.62 -4.97 6.95
C LEU A 118 0.86 -4.57 7.05
N ALA A 119 1.20 -3.34 6.66
CA ALA A 119 2.55 -2.81 6.80
C ALA A 119 2.99 -2.70 8.26
N MET A 120 2.08 -2.31 9.16
CA MET A 120 2.33 -2.26 10.59
C MET A 120 2.50 -3.65 11.20
N LEU A 121 1.67 -4.62 10.80
CA LEU A 121 1.82 -6.00 11.24
C LEU A 121 3.16 -6.56 10.78
N TYR A 122 3.57 -6.26 9.54
CA TYR A 122 4.89 -6.61 9.03
C TYR A 122 6.01 -5.94 9.84
N ALA A 123 5.87 -4.65 10.16
CA ALA A 123 6.85 -3.92 10.95
C ALA A 123 7.03 -4.51 12.35
N ASP A 124 5.93 -4.80 13.05
CA ASP A 124 5.93 -5.47 14.36
C ASP A 124 6.57 -6.87 14.29
N ALA A 125 6.15 -7.69 13.32
CA ALA A 125 6.70 -9.04 13.11
C ALA A 125 8.20 -9.04 12.77
N ARG A 126 8.73 -7.92 12.30
CA ARG A 126 10.16 -7.73 11.97
C ARG A 126 10.93 -6.94 13.04
N GLY A 127 10.26 -6.52 14.12
CA GLY A 127 10.85 -5.70 15.17
C GLY A 127 11.35 -4.34 14.65
N LEU A 128 10.65 -3.76 13.68
CA LEU A 128 10.97 -2.43 13.17
C LEU A 128 10.51 -1.36 14.16
N THR A 129 11.29 -0.29 14.27
CA THR A 129 10.83 0.90 15.00
C THR A 129 9.85 1.65 14.12
N VAL A 130 8.62 1.78 14.59
CA VAL A 130 7.59 2.61 13.97
C VAL A 130 7.56 3.97 14.67
N CYS A 131 7.67 5.04 13.89
CA CYS A 131 7.51 6.40 14.37
C CYS A 131 6.53 7.16 13.47
N ARG A 132 6.04 8.30 13.96
CA ARG A 132 5.15 9.19 13.20
C ARG A 132 5.93 10.41 12.71
N TYR A 133 5.87 10.67 11.41
CA TYR A 133 6.40 11.91 10.84
C TYR A 133 5.32 12.98 10.87
N ALA A 134 5.37 13.86 11.87
CA ALA A 134 4.29 14.78 12.22
C ALA A 134 3.91 15.77 11.10
N ALA A 135 4.89 16.36 10.40
CA ALA A 135 4.66 17.40 9.39
C ALA A 135 3.80 16.93 8.19
N ALA A 136 3.87 15.64 7.86
CA ALA A 136 3.10 15.04 6.77
C ALA A 136 2.04 14.04 7.26
N ASP A 137 1.94 13.87 8.59
CA ASP A 137 1.05 12.94 9.27
C ASP A 137 1.06 11.55 8.63
N TYR A 138 2.21 10.86 8.58
CA TYR A 138 2.29 9.44 8.14
C TYR A 138 3.24 8.64 9.04
N TYR A 139 3.23 7.32 8.88
CA TYR A 139 4.03 6.41 9.70
C TYR A 139 5.31 5.97 8.98
N VAL A 140 6.42 5.90 9.69
CA VAL A 140 7.70 5.41 9.17
C VAL A 140 8.09 4.16 9.94
N GLY A 141 8.23 3.03 9.25
CA GLY A 141 8.87 1.82 9.76
C GLY A 141 10.34 1.81 9.33
N VAL A 142 11.26 2.00 10.27
CA VAL A 142 12.70 2.05 9.99
C VAL A 142 13.30 0.64 10.09
N VAL A 143 13.97 0.20 9.01
CA VAL A 143 14.73 -1.06 9.04
C VAL A 143 16.10 -0.81 9.65
N SER A 144 16.38 -1.44 10.80
CA SER A 144 17.63 -1.27 11.55
C SER A 144 18.89 -1.72 10.79
N LYS A 145 18.74 -2.55 9.75
CA LYS A 145 19.82 -2.97 8.85
C LYS A 145 19.42 -2.68 7.40
N ALA A 146 19.89 -1.55 6.87
CA ALA A 146 19.77 -1.25 5.45
C ALA A 146 20.50 -2.32 4.64
N VAL A 147 19.76 -3.05 3.80
CA VAL A 147 20.35 -3.96 2.81
C VAL A 147 20.57 -3.15 1.54
N ALA A 148 21.80 -3.19 0.99
CA ALA A 148 22.14 -2.47 -0.22
C ALA A 148 21.12 -2.77 -1.34
N GLY A 149 20.65 -1.72 -2.02
CA GLY A 149 19.67 -1.82 -3.10
C GLY A 149 18.21 -1.96 -2.65
N LYS A 150 17.90 -2.04 -1.34
CA LYS A 150 16.52 -1.89 -0.89
C LYS A 150 16.08 -0.44 -1.02
N ARG A 151 14.88 -0.25 -1.56
CA ARG A 151 14.24 1.07 -1.69
C ARG A 151 13.24 1.28 -0.57
N THR A 152 12.95 2.55 -0.29
CA THR A 152 11.77 2.93 0.48
C THR A 152 10.53 2.41 -0.24
N THR A 153 9.53 1.94 0.52
CA THR A 153 8.28 1.44 -0.06
C THR A 153 7.11 1.94 0.76
N ASN A 154 6.17 2.58 0.06
CA ASN A 154 4.95 3.10 0.63
C ASN A 154 3.85 2.03 0.64
N PHE A 155 3.09 1.96 1.74
CA PHE A 155 1.93 1.10 1.95
C PHE A 155 0.82 1.93 2.58
N GLY A 156 0.01 2.57 1.74
CA GLY A 156 -1.09 3.41 2.20
C GLY A 156 -0.60 4.69 2.87
N ASP A 157 -0.64 4.71 4.21
CA ASP A 157 -0.15 5.82 5.04
C ASP A 157 1.11 5.45 5.85
N MET A 158 1.76 4.34 5.49
CA MET A 158 3.01 3.91 6.12
C MET A 158 4.10 3.75 5.09
N VAL A 159 5.28 4.27 5.40
CA VAL A 159 6.50 4.10 4.63
C VAL A 159 7.41 3.12 5.36
N VAL A 160 7.84 2.07 4.68
CA VAL A 160 8.90 1.19 5.17
C VAL A 160 10.19 1.61 4.49
N SER A 161 11.12 2.16 5.26
CA SER A 161 12.37 2.69 4.73
C SER A 161 13.59 1.97 5.30
N PRO A 162 14.56 1.58 4.45
CA PRO A 162 15.83 1.04 4.93
C PRO A 162 16.67 2.09 5.66
N ARG A 163 16.47 3.37 5.35
CA ARG A 163 17.11 4.51 6.02
C ARG A 163 16.22 5.72 5.85
N PHE A 164 15.76 6.28 6.95
CA PHE A 164 15.14 7.60 6.91
C PHE A 164 16.25 8.67 6.87
N PRO A 165 16.16 9.71 6.02
CA PRO A 165 17.21 10.72 5.90
C PRO A 165 17.49 11.38 7.24
N THR A 166 18.77 11.57 7.57
CA THR A 166 19.22 12.20 8.83
C THR A 166 19.36 13.72 8.70
N VAL A 167 19.39 14.23 7.45
CA VAL A 167 19.41 15.67 7.18
C VAL A 167 17.96 16.19 7.19
N PRO A 168 17.64 17.27 7.94
CA PRO A 168 16.26 17.71 8.13
C PRO A 168 15.55 18.09 6.82
N SER A 169 16.26 18.79 5.93
CA SER A 169 15.72 19.17 4.61
C SER A 169 15.46 17.96 3.71
N GLU A 170 16.32 16.94 3.75
CA GLU A 170 16.12 15.70 3.00
C GLU A 170 14.95 14.89 3.58
N ALA A 171 14.82 14.85 4.90
CA ALA A 171 13.71 14.17 5.59
C ALA A 171 12.37 14.85 5.27
N ALA A 172 12.33 16.18 5.26
CA ALA A 172 11.16 16.96 4.88
C ALA A 172 10.78 16.74 3.41
N ALA A 173 11.76 16.80 2.51
CA ALA A 173 11.55 16.53 1.09
C ALA A 173 11.03 15.10 0.85
N LEU A 174 11.66 14.10 1.47
CA LEU A 174 11.20 12.72 1.35
C LEU A 174 9.79 12.56 1.94
N ALA A 175 9.52 13.16 3.09
CA ALA A 175 8.20 13.12 3.70
C ALA A 175 7.11 13.76 2.83
N GLU A 176 7.42 14.89 2.20
CA GLU A 176 6.53 15.53 1.24
C GLU A 176 6.26 14.59 0.06
N HIS A 177 7.30 14.02 -0.54
CA HIS A 177 7.18 13.06 -1.64
C HIS A 177 6.32 11.84 -1.27
N GLU A 178 6.64 11.17 -0.16
CA GLU A 178 5.92 9.99 0.30
C GLU A 178 4.44 10.28 0.64
N SER A 179 4.15 11.49 1.13
CA SER A 179 2.78 11.91 1.43
C SER A 179 1.91 12.04 0.19
N HIS A 180 2.49 12.35 -0.98
CA HIS A 180 1.76 12.44 -2.24
C HIS A 180 1.35 11.07 -2.81
N HIS A 181 1.95 9.97 -2.34
CA HIS A 181 1.45 8.63 -2.67
C HIS A 181 0.17 8.26 -1.90
N ARG A 182 -0.09 8.86 -0.73
CA ARG A 182 -1.32 8.59 0.04
C ARG A 182 -2.61 8.82 -0.76
N PRO A 183 -2.85 9.97 -1.41
CA PRO A 183 -4.04 10.15 -2.23
C PRO A 183 -4.08 9.19 -3.42
N GLN A 184 -2.93 8.80 -3.99
CA GLN A 184 -2.88 7.82 -5.08
C GLN A 184 -3.34 6.43 -4.61
N TRP A 185 -2.85 5.97 -3.46
CA TRP A 185 -3.33 4.78 -2.76
C TRP A 185 -4.82 4.87 -2.48
N ALA A 186 -5.28 5.94 -1.81
CA ALA A 186 -6.66 6.10 -1.42
C ALA A 186 -7.63 6.03 -2.62
N VAL A 187 -7.33 6.75 -3.71
CA VAL A 187 -8.15 6.76 -4.92
C VAL A 187 -8.18 5.37 -5.55
N ALA A 188 -7.02 4.72 -5.72
CA ALA A 188 -6.96 3.39 -6.31
C ALA A 188 -7.70 2.35 -5.46
N THR A 189 -7.57 2.41 -4.13
CA THR A 189 -8.24 1.51 -3.20
C THR A 189 -9.75 1.68 -3.23
N VAL A 190 -10.25 2.92 -3.30
CA VAL A 190 -11.69 3.17 -3.44
C VAL A 190 -12.23 2.65 -4.78
N LEU A 191 -11.49 2.84 -5.87
CA LEU A 191 -11.97 2.47 -7.22
C LEU A 191 -11.92 0.97 -7.50
N ALA A 192 -10.87 0.29 -7.03
CA ALA A 192 -10.58 -1.09 -7.44
C ALA A 192 -10.04 -1.99 -6.32
N GLY A 193 -10.01 -1.51 -5.07
CA GLY A 193 -9.58 -2.25 -3.89
C GLY A 193 -8.06 -2.17 -3.63
N PRO A 194 -7.60 -2.73 -2.49
CA PRO A 194 -6.24 -2.47 -1.97
C PRO A 194 -5.07 -2.89 -2.84
N ALA A 195 -5.27 -3.83 -3.75
CA ALA A 195 -4.21 -4.27 -4.67
C ALA A 195 -4.10 -3.36 -5.92
N ALA A 196 -5.03 -2.42 -6.12
CA ALA A 196 -5.09 -1.64 -7.35
C ALA A 196 -3.87 -0.74 -7.55
N PHE A 197 -3.49 0.03 -6.54
CA PHE A 197 -2.31 0.90 -6.62
C PHE A 197 -1.00 0.13 -6.85
N PRO A 198 -0.63 -0.91 -6.08
CA PRO A 198 0.65 -1.58 -6.28
C PRO A 198 0.72 -2.30 -7.62
N VAL A 199 -0.43 -2.80 -8.15
CA VAL A 199 -0.49 -3.35 -9.50
C VAL A 199 -0.31 -2.25 -10.55
N ALA A 200 -1.03 -1.14 -10.43
CA ALA A 200 -0.92 -0.02 -11.37
C ALA A 200 0.49 0.58 -11.36
N TYR A 201 1.06 0.82 -10.17
CA TYR A 201 2.42 1.28 -9.98
C TYR A 201 3.43 0.31 -10.59
N GLY A 202 3.30 -1.00 -10.34
CA GLY A 202 4.22 -2.00 -10.88
C GLY A 202 4.13 -2.13 -12.40
N VAL A 203 2.94 -2.00 -12.99
CA VAL A 203 2.76 -1.96 -14.45
C VAL A 203 3.37 -0.68 -15.03
N ASP A 204 3.16 0.47 -14.38
CA ASP A 204 3.75 1.75 -14.82
C ASP A 204 5.28 1.70 -14.72
N ASP A 205 5.84 1.29 -13.57
CA ASP A 205 7.29 1.15 -13.34
C ASP A 205 7.94 0.17 -14.33
N PHE A 206 7.24 -0.88 -14.74
CA PHE A 206 7.75 -1.82 -15.72
C PHE A 206 8.04 -1.16 -17.08
N PHE A 207 7.19 -0.23 -17.52
CA PHE A 207 7.36 0.51 -18.77
C PHE A 207 8.06 1.86 -18.57
N PHE A 208 7.96 2.46 -17.39
CA PHE A 208 8.44 3.79 -17.04
C PHE A 208 9.17 3.72 -15.69
N PRO A 209 10.38 3.13 -15.64
CA PRO A 209 11.07 2.90 -14.38
C PRO A 209 11.54 4.19 -13.71
N GLY A 210 11.52 4.21 -12.37
CA GLY A 210 12.11 5.29 -11.57
C GLY A 210 11.49 6.66 -11.85
N ALA A 211 12.31 7.66 -12.19
CA ALA A 211 11.85 9.04 -12.44
C ALA A 211 10.85 9.17 -13.61
N ARG A 212 10.76 8.15 -14.47
CA ARG A 212 9.79 8.11 -15.58
C ARG A 212 8.40 7.73 -15.10
N ASN A 213 8.27 7.05 -13.97
CA ASN A 213 7.01 6.52 -13.46
C ASN A 213 6.01 7.66 -13.20
N HIS A 214 4.79 7.50 -13.69
CA HIS A 214 3.77 8.55 -13.60
C HIS A 214 3.41 8.89 -12.15
N PHE A 215 3.37 7.89 -11.27
CA PHE A 215 3.06 8.04 -9.85
C PHE A 215 4.19 8.76 -9.11
N GLU A 216 5.45 8.44 -9.42
CA GLU A 216 6.64 9.13 -8.87
C GLU A 216 6.69 10.60 -9.31
N ARG A 217 6.36 10.89 -10.57
CA ARG A 217 6.29 12.26 -11.07
C ARG A 217 5.20 13.06 -10.38
N LEU A 218 4.03 12.45 -10.19
CA LEU A 218 2.92 13.07 -9.44
C LEU A 218 3.25 13.25 -7.96
N ALA A 219 4.19 12.46 -7.42
CA ALA A 219 4.69 12.61 -6.06
C ALA A 219 5.82 13.66 -5.92
N GLY A 220 6.29 14.22 -7.04
CA GLY A 220 7.34 15.22 -7.07
C GLY A 220 8.74 14.59 -7.07
N LEU A 221 9.40 14.62 -8.22
CA LEU A 221 10.69 13.98 -8.43
C LEU A 221 11.81 14.55 -7.54
N ALA A 222 11.93 15.87 -7.47
CA ALA A 222 12.98 16.53 -6.69
C ALA A 222 12.87 16.17 -5.20
N ALA A 223 11.64 16.13 -4.67
CA ALA A 223 11.37 15.77 -3.29
C ALA A 223 11.70 14.28 -3.00
N GLY A 224 11.52 13.39 -3.98
CA GLY A 224 11.91 11.99 -3.92
C GLY A 224 13.40 11.71 -4.19
N GLY A 225 14.20 12.75 -4.49
CA GLY A 225 15.62 12.60 -4.83
C GLY A 225 15.86 12.02 -6.23
N TYR A 226 14.91 12.16 -7.14
CA TYR A 226 15.03 11.72 -8.53
C TYR A 226 15.54 12.84 -9.44
N GLU A 227 16.49 12.50 -10.30
CA GLU A 227 16.85 13.31 -11.46
C GLU A 227 15.86 13.05 -12.61
N TRP A 228 15.63 14.04 -13.46
CA TRP A 228 14.73 13.87 -14.62
C TRP A 228 15.36 12.95 -15.67
N GLU A 229 14.69 11.85 -16.01
CA GLU A 229 15.18 10.85 -16.97
C GLU A 229 14.34 10.75 -18.26
N GLY A 230 13.43 11.70 -18.50
CA GLY A 230 12.48 11.71 -19.61
C GLY A 230 11.09 11.15 -19.27
N ALA A 231 10.17 11.16 -20.24
CA ALA A 231 8.77 10.74 -20.05
C ALA A 231 8.36 9.53 -20.90
N GLY A 232 9.24 9.04 -21.78
CA GLY A 232 8.94 7.94 -22.70
C GLY A 232 9.14 6.55 -22.10
N PRO A 233 8.44 5.52 -22.62
CA PRO A 233 8.60 4.16 -22.12
C PRO A 233 10.00 3.60 -22.41
N VAL A 234 10.47 2.73 -21.53
CA VAL A 234 11.68 1.91 -21.68
C VAL A 234 11.29 0.51 -22.15
N LEU A 235 11.60 0.19 -23.41
CA LEU A 235 11.44 -1.16 -23.96
C LEU A 235 12.78 -1.88 -23.97
N GLY A 236 13.22 -2.32 -22.78
CA GLY A 236 14.40 -3.17 -22.64
C GLY A 236 14.13 -4.62 -23.02
N VAL A 237 15.20 -5.44 -23.02
CA VAL A 237 15.12 -6.87 -23.33
C VAL A 237 14.10 -7.59 -22.44
N ARG A 238 14.04 -7.24 -21.14
CA ARG A 238 13.07 -7.83 -20.20
C ARG A 238 11.63 -7.52 -20.58
N GLN A 239 11.34 -6.27 -20.95
CA GLN A 239 10.02 -5.84 -21.39
C GLN A 239 9.59 -6.56 -22.67
N VAL A 240 10.48 -6.61 -23.65
CA VAL A 240 10.22 -7.32 -24.92
C VAL A 240 9.94 -8.81 -24.67
N LEU A 241 10.77 -9.48 -23.86
CA LEU A 241 10.57 -10.90 -23.54
C LEU A 241 9.23 -11.14 -22.84
N ALA A 242 8.86 -10.32 -21.86
CA ALA A 242 7.57 -10.45 -21.18
C ALA A 242 6.40 -10.28 -22.16
N LEU A 243 6.44 -9.27 -23.03
CA LEU A 243 5.41 -9.04 -24.04
C LEU A 243 5.30 -10.21 -25.03
N VAL A 244 6.44 -10.73 -25.50
CA VAL A 244 6.47 -11.90 -26.39
C VAL A 244 5.88 -13.13 -25.70
N LEU A 245 6.21 -13.37 -24.42
CA LEU A 245 5.65 -14.48 -23.65
C LEU A 245 4.14 -14.35 -23.45
N VAL A 246 3.66 -13.15 -23.11
CA VAL A 246 2.22 -12.88 -22.98
C VAL A 246 1.49 -13.09 -24.31
N LEU A 247 2.07 -12.61 -25.41
CA LEU A 247 1.53 -12.82 -26.76
C LEU A 247 1.52 -14.31 -27.15
N ALA A 248 2.60 -15.03 -26.89
CA ALA A 248 2.71 -16.46 -27.15
C ALA A 248 1.68 -17.27 -26.34
N ALA A 249 1.52 -16.96 -25.05
CA ALA A 249 0.52 -17.60 -24.20
C ALA A 249 -0.92 -17.31 -24.67
N GLY A 250 -1.20 -16.05 -25.05
CA GLY A 250 -2.50 -15.63 -25.58
C GLY A 250 -2.84 -16.34 -26.89
N THR A 251 -1.91 -16.36 -27.84
CA THR A 251 -2.08 -17.04 -29.13
C THR A 251 -2.26 -18.55 -28.95
N ALA A 252 -1.44 -19.21 -28.12
CA ALA A 252 -1.60 -20.63 -27.79
C ALA A 252 -2.97 -20.92 -27.15
N GLY A 253 -3.44 -20.05 -26.26
CA GLY A 253 -4.77 -20.14 -25.66
C GLY A 253 -5.91 -20.06 -26.68
N VAL A 254 -5.83 -19.12 -27.63
CA VAL A 254 -6.80 -18.97 -28.72
C VAL A 254 -6.80 -20.18 -29.64
N VAL A 255 -5.62 -20.67 -30.05
CA VAL A 255 -5.49 -21.86 -30.91
C VAL A 255 -6.09 -23.08 -30.23
N ARG A 256 -5.79 -23.29 -28.93
CA ARG A 256 -6.34 -24.41 -28.15
C ARG A 256 -7.87 -24.36 -28.07
N ARG A 257 -8.44 -23.17 -27.86
CA ARG A 257 -9.91 -22.98 -27.86
C ARG A 257 -10.53 -23.32 -29.21
N ARG A 258 -9.94 -22.83 -30.31
CA ARG A 258 -10.42 -23.13 -31.67
C ARG A 258 -10.36 -24.63 -32.00
N ARG A 259 -9.29 -25.32 -31.61
CA ARG A 259 -9.17 -26.77 -31.82
C ARG A 259 -10.26 -27.55 -31.07
N ARG A 260 -10.58 -27.16 -29.83
CA ARG A 260 -11.65 -27.79 -29.06
C ARG A 260 -13.03 -27.57 -29.67
N ALA A 261 -13.31 -26.35 -30.15
CA ALA A 261 -14.59 -26.00 -30.78
C ALA A 261 -14.83 -26.69 -32.13
N ARG A 262 -13.79 -27.20 -32.78
CA ARG A 262 -13.91 -27.99 -34.02
C ARG A 262 -14.02 -29.51 -33.79
N ALA A 263 -13.73 -29.95 -32.56
CA ALA A 263 -13.66 -31.38 -32.21
C ALA A 263 -14.90 -31.89 -31.47
N GLY A 264 -15.88 -31.01 -31.19
CA GLY A 264 -17.18 -31.35 -30.62
C GLY A 264 -18.26 -30.63 -31.41
#